data_AF-A0A942FIS0-F1
#
_entry.id   AF-A0A942FIS0-F1
#
_cell.length_a   1.000
_cell.length_b   1.000
_cell.length_c   1.000
_cell.angle_alpha   90.00
_cell.angle_beta   90.00
_cell.angle_gamma   90.00
#
_symmetry.space_group_name_H-M   'P 1'
#
loop_
_entity.id
_entity.type
_entity.pdbx_description
1 polymer ?
#
loop_
_entity_poly.entity_id
_entity_poly.type
_entity_poly.pdbx_seq_one_letter_code
_entity_poly.pdbx_strand_id
1 'polypeptide(L)'
;MISPDDAGSVAESVKALKLLERIDTRLEEKANPLKEAILNPNTFCVTWEQIPGRGAFEIQQEHVFDNIRKAAELGGRIHAISVTDNPGGNPAISTEMLCAEVKRIGTEPLVHLACRDKNRSQIESMLYGLAASDVRNILALTGDYPSAEGFEGKPKPVFDMDPVNVVRLVEAMNRGLEHHAMGKKVALAPTDLFVGVCVSPFKQEESELMAQYYKLKKKIEAGAKFIITQIGYDARKYHELMQWLKLNHFDIPVLVNVYILPYPTAKMMNSNKIPGCVVTDKLVSELAEEAKAPDKGKAGRLLRSAKLYAIAKGMGYAGAHIGGHGITPDQVEYIINKGEELSKDWEKWIPEFDYPQPNRFYLFEKDPKTGLNTDVLAKRASKSQVPFIYKLSRIAHVTLFEEKSRVFKMLRPIVRWADVSPRAKAVLEFFEHMAKTALFHCLNCGDCALFDVAFVCPMSQCPKNQRNGACGGSYQGWCEVYPDKQKCVWVQAYDRLKAYREEHSLEEYIVPPCNWELWQTSSWINFYLGRDHTAKRLGIKPPPNKPKK
;
A
#
# COMPACT_ATOMS: atom_id res chain seq x y z
N MET A 1 -27.76 47.90 -1.32
CA MET A 1 -27.52 47.69 0.12
C MET A 1 -27.35 46.21 0.33
N ILE A 2 -26.16 45.76 0.72
CA ILE A 2 -25.88 44.37 1.05
C ILE A 2 -26.61 44.08 2.38
N SER A 3 -27.38 42.99 2.44
CA SER A 3 -28.06 42.55 3.66
C SER A 3 -27.05 42.40 4.81
N PRO A 4 -27.40 42.71 6.08
CA PRO A 4 -26.54 42.42 7.23
C PRO A 4 -26.04 40.97 7.28
N ASP A 5 -26.86 40.02 6.80
CA ASP A 5 -26.52 38.60 6.72
C ASP A 5 -25.47 38.30 5.62
N ASP A 6 -25.53 39.03 4.50
CA ASP A 6 -24.56 38.91 3.41
C ASP A 6 -23.21 39.55 3.78
N ALA A 7 -23.22 40.64 4.57
CA ALA A 7 -22.01 41.28 5.07
C ALA A 7 -21.24 40.38 6.06
N GLY A 8 -21.96 39.63 6.90
CA GLY A 8 -21.37 38.61 7.78
C GLY A 8 -20.71 37.47 7.00
N SER A 9 -21.41 36.95 5.98
CA SER A 9 -20.90 35.90 5.08
C SER A 9 -19.64 36.32 4.30
N VAL A 10 -19.58 37.56 3.83
CA VAL A 10 -18.41 38.10 3.12
C VAL A 10 -17.24 38.29 4.08
N ALA A 11 -17.47 38.78 5.30
CA ALA A 11 -16.43 38.95 6.31
C ALA A 11 -15.83 37.61 6.77
N GLU A 12 -16.64 36.55 6.91
CA GLU A 12 -16.18 35.19 7.20
C GLU A 12 -15.36 34.61 6.05
N SER A 13 -15.80 34.81 4.81
CA SER A 13 -15.08 34.36 3.61
C SER A 13 -13.71 35.03 3.47
N VAL A 14 -13.63 36.35 3.73
CA VAL A 14 -12.36 37.10 3.72
C VAL A 14 -11.43 36.66 4.86
N LYS A 15 -11.97 36.35 6.05
CA LYS A 15 -11.16 35.79 7.15
C LYS A 15 -10.63 34.39 6.82
N ALA A 16 -11.43 33.55 6.18
CA ALA A 16 -11.01 32.22 5.73
C ALA A 16 -9.90 32.31 4.68
N LEU A 17 -10.03 33.19 3.68
CA LEU A 17 -8.99 33.43 2.67
C LEU A 17 -7.68 33.92 3.29
N LYS A 18 -7.74 34.91 4.20
CA LYS A 18 -6.54 35.39 4.91
C LYS A 18 -5.90 34.33 5.81
N LEU A 19 -6.70 33.40 6.34
CA LEU A 19 -6.18 32.27 7.11
C LEU A 19 -5.49 31.26 6.20
N LEU A 20 -6.08 30.95 5.05
CA LEU A 20 -5.48 30.08 4.03
C LEU A 20 -4.15 30.65 3.55
N GLU A 21 -4.10 31.93 3.16
CA GLU A 21 -2.84 32.59 2.77
C GLU A 21 -1.77 32.49 3.86
N ARG A 22 -2.13 32.72 5.14
CA ARG A 22 -1.18 32.59 6.25
C ARG A 22 -0.74 31.16 6.51
N ILE A 23 -1.61 30.18 6.29
CA ILE A 23 -1.27 28.76 6.40
C ILE A 23 -0.33 28.37 5.28
N ASP A 24 -0.62 28.76 4.04
CA ASP A 24 0.22 28.50 2.88
C ASP A 24 1.61 29.09 3.07
N THR A 25 1.72 30.36 3.48
CA THR A 25 3.02 30.99 3.80
C THR A 25 3.76 30.21 4.89
N ARG A 26 3.09 29.79 5.97
CA ARG A 26 3.70 29.00 7.05
C ARG A 26 4.14 27.60 6.61
N LEU A 27 3.44 26.99 5.66
CA LEU A 27 3.78 25.68 5.11
C LEU A 27 4.98 25.81 4.16
N GLU A 28 5.03 26.87 3.35
CA GLU A 28 6.15 27.20 2.47
C GLU A 28 7.43 27.55 3.24
N GLU A 29 7.31 28.25 4.37
CA GLU A 29 8.45 28.61 5.25
C GLU A 29 9.11 27.38 5.91
N LYS A 30 8.43 26.22 5.95
CA LYS A 30 8.92 25.03 6.63
C LYS A 30 9.53 24.03 5.65
N ALA A 31 10.86 24.01 5.59
CA ALA A 31 11.63 23.02 4.85
C ALA A 31 11.23 21.57 5.21
N ASN A 32 11.12 20.70 4.21
CA ASN A 32 10.91 19.26 4.40
C ASN A 32 12.15 18.53 3.85
N PRO A 33 13.14 18.22 4.71
CA PRO A 33 14.42 17.65 4.27
C PRO A 33 14.27 16.35 3.49
N LEU A 34 13.31 15.50 3.86
CA LEU A 34 13.08 14.24 3.15
C LEU A 34 12.54 14.49 1.73
N LYS A 35 11.51 15.34 1.61
CA LYS A 35 10.94 15.73 0.32
C LYS A 35 11.99 16.37 -0.59
N GLU A 36 12.79 17.30 -0.05
CA GLU A 36 13.86 17.96 -0.78
C GLU A 36 14.94 16.97 -1.24
N ALA A 37 15.37 16.05 -0.37
CA ALA A 37 16.37 15.04 -0.71
C ALA A 37 15.88 14.03 -1.76
N ILE A 38 14.63 13.57 -1.64
CA ILE A 38 14.03 12.59 -2.56
C ILE A 38 13.82 13.19 -3.95
N LEU A 39 13.46 14.46 -4.04
CA LEU A 39 13.16 15.13 -5.31
C LEU A 39 14.39 15.75 -5.97
N ASN A 40 15.52 15.86 -5.27
CA ASN A 40 16.74 16.41 -5.82
C ASN A 40 17.55 15.34 -6.58
N PRO A 41 17.73 15.44 -7.91
CA PRO A 41 18.46 14.45 -8.70
C PRO A 41 19.96 14.37 -8.36
N ASN A 42 20.51 15.36 -7.67
CA ASN A 42 21.92 15.37 -7.24
C ASN A 42 22.12 14.75 -5.86
N THR A 43 21.04 14.39 -5.16
CA THR A 43 21.09 13.80 -3.83
C THR A 43 20.64 12.34 -3.92
N PHE A 44 21.47 11.42 -3.47
CA PHE A 44 21.02 10.05 -3.23
C PHE A 44 20.42 9.98 -1.82
N CYS A 45 19.09 10.00 -1.74
CA CYS A 45 18.38 10.08 -0.47
C CYS A 45 18.65 8.84 0.39
N VAL A 46 18.89 9.03 1.68
CA VAL A 46 19.07 7.94 2.64
C VAL A 46 18.09 8.11 3.77
N THR A 47 17.29 7.09 4.01
CA THR A 47 16.43 6.98 5.19
C THR A 47 16.88 5.77 6.01
N TRP A 48 16.73 5.86 7.33
CA TRP A 48 17.13 4.78 8.24
C TRP A 48 15.95 4.31 9.08
N GLU A 49 15.56 3.05 8.91
CA GLU A 49 14.46 2.44 9.65
C GLU A 49 14.87 2.05 11.06
N GLN A 50 14.04 2.45 12.02
CA GLN A 50 14.09 2.07 13.42
C GLN A 50 12.88 1.19 13.76
N ILE A 51 13.15 0.14 14.53
CA ILE A 51 12.13 -0.80 15.00
C ILE A 51 11.91 -0.53 16.49
N PRO A 52 10.78 0.11 16.88
CA PRO A 52 10.54 0.41 18.29
C PRO A 52 10.15 -0.87 19.07
N GLY A 53 10.30 -0.79 20.40
CA GLY A 53 9.84 -1.81 21.34
C GLY A 53 8.34 -1.73 21.65
N ARG A 54 7.88 -2.56 22.58
CA ARG A 54 6.46 -2.69 22.90
C ARG A 54 5.95 -1.63 23.86
N GLY A 55 6.63 -1.47 24.98
CA GLY A 55 6.30 -0.55 26.06
C GLY A 55 6.74 0.89 25.82
N ALA A 56 6.31 1.77 26.72
CA ALA A 56 6.73 3.16 26.73
C ALA A 56 8.17 3.37 27.27
N PHE A 57 8.64 2.46 28.13
CA PHE A 57 9.95 2.53 28.79
C PHE A 57 10.73 1.24 28.54
N GLU A 58 11.37 1.13 27.38
CA GLU A 58 12.27 0.00 27.09
C GLU A 58 13.58 0.51 26.50
N ILE A 59 14.60 -0.35 26.58
CA ILE A 59 15.94 -0.10 26.02
C ILE A 59 15.85 0.21 24.52
N GLN A 60 14.89 -0.40 23.82
CA GLN A 60 14.66 -0.19 22.40
C GLN A 60 14.27 1.27 22.11
N GLN A 61 13.43 1.89 22.94
CA GLN A 61 13.03 3.30 22.80
C GLN A 61 14.23 4.21 23.06
N GLU A 62 15.01 3.94 24.10
CA GLU A 62 16.25 4.69 24.38
C GLU A 62 17.24 4.58 23.21
N HIS A 63 17.40 3.38 22.64
CA HIS A 63 18.22 3.19 21.45
C HIS A 63 17.71 3.99 20.25
N VAL A 64 16.39 4.09 20.04
CA VAL A 64 15.81 4.93 18.99
C VAL A 64 16.21 6.40 19.20
N PHE A 65 16.05 6.93 20.41
CA PHE A 65 16.42 8.32 20.71
C PHE A 65 17.92 8.58 20.59
N ASP A 66 18.78 7.67 21.06
CA ASP A 66 20.22 7.79 20.89
C ASP A 66 20.65 7.72 19.43
N ASN A 67 20.03 6.84 18.65
CA ASN A 67 20.24 6.74 17.21
C ASN A 67 19.83 8.02 16.49
N ILE A 68 18.71 8.65 16.89
CA ILE A 68 18.25 9.93 16.34
C ILE A 68 19.25 11.04 16.62
N ARG A 69 19.74 11.16 17.86
CA ARG A 69 20.75 12.18 18.24
C ARG A 69 22.03 12.00 17.43
N LYS A 70 22.54 10.78 17.32
CA LYS A 70 23.74 10.47 16.53
C LYS A 70 23.53 10.66 15.04
N ALA A 71 22.33 10.38 14.51
CA ALA A 71 22.02 10.63 13.10
C ALA A 71 22.10 12.13 12.76
N ALA A 72 21.76 13.02 13.69
CA ALA A 72 21.93 14.46 13.52
C ALA A 72 23.42 14.87 13.46
N GLU A 73 24.30 14.17 14.17
CA GLU A 73 25.77 14.38 14.14
C GLU A 73 26.41 13.96 12.81
N LEU A 74 25.78 13.07 12.05
CA LEU A 74 26.26 12.60 10.74
C LEU A 74 26.11 13.65 9.61
N GLY A 75 25.90 14.92 9.93
CA GLY A 75 26.03 16.03 8.98
C GLY A 75 25.04 15.99 7.81
N GLY A 76 23.80 15.54 8.04
CA GLY A 76 22.75 15.52 7.02
C GLY A 76 22.81 14.35 6.03
N ARG A 77 23.66 13.34 6.28
CA ARG A 77 23.75 12.14 5.41
C ARG A 77 22.56 11.19 5.53
N ILE A 78 21.85 11.23 6.67
CA ILE A 78 20.57 10.55 6.88
C ILE A 78 19.48 11.62 6.82
N HIS A 79 18.60 11.50 5.83
CA HIS A 79 17.62 12.52 5.47
C HIS A 79 16.28 12.32 6.20
N ALA A 80 15.99 11.09 6.67
CA ALA A 80 14.90 10.83 7.59
C ALA A 80 15.13 9.58 8.44
N ILE A 81 14.56 9.58 9.64
CA ILE A 81 14.41 8.40 10.49
C ILE A 81 13.01 7.83 10.28
N SER A 82 12.95 6.61 9.75
CA SER A 82 11.69 5.90 9.60
C SER A 82 11.39 5.09 10.85
N VAL A 83 10.14 5.00 11.25
CA VAL A 83 9.73 4.22 12.43
C VAL A 83 8.66 3.22 12.04
N THR A 84 8.88 1.94 12.36
CA THR A 84 7.98 0.84 11.97
C THR A 84 6.75 0.75 12.86
N ASP A 85 5.57 0.61 12.22
CA ASP A 85 4.26 0.42 12.87
C ASP A 85 4.01 -1.06 13.19
N ASN A 86 3.98 -1.38 14.49
CA ASN A 86 3.64 -2.68 15.05
C ASN A 86 4.30 -3.84 14.27
N PRO A 87 5.64 -3.96 14.36
CA PRO A 87 6.43 -4.91 13.58
C PRO A 87 5.89 -6.35 13.70
N GLY A 88 5.67 -7.02 12.56
CA GLY A 88 5.11 -8.37 12.53
C GLY A 88 3.65 -8.47 12.97
N GLY A 89 2.93 -7.34 13.06
CA GLY A 89 1.56 -7.27 13.57
C GLY A 89 1.45 -7.38 15.08
N ASN A 90 2.58 -7.30 15.81
CA ASN A 90 2.61 -7.27 17.26
C ASN A 90 2.34 -5.85 17.78
N PRO A 91 1.57 -5.68 18.87
CA PRO A 91 1.40 -4.36 19.48
C PRO A 91 2.75 -3.76 19.87
N ALA A 92 2.96 -2.51 19.47
CA ALA A 92 4.11 -1.71 19.83
C ALA A 92 3.68 -0.31 20.30
N ILE A 93 4.65 0.48 20.75
CA ILE A 93 4.42 1.91 21.04
C ILE A 93 3.85 2.62 19.79
N SER A 94 2.98 3.61 20.01
CA SER A 94 2.40 4.42 18.94
C SER A 94 3.49 5.09 18.09
N THR A 95 3.51 4.74 16.81
CA THR A 95 4.48 5.25 15.82
C THR A 95 4.32 6.74 15.62
N GLU A 96 3.09 7.23 15.48
CA GLU A 96 2.79 8.65 15.30
C GLU A 96 3.25 9.50 16.47
N MET A 97 3.09 9.02 17.71
CA MET A 97 3.56 9.72 18.91
C MET A 97 5.09 9.74 18.97
N LEU A 98 5.74 8.60 18.71
CA LEU A 98 7.19 8.51 18.70
C LEU A 98 7.79 9.43 17.62
N CYS A 99 7.20 9.48 16.42
CA CYS A 99 7.63 10.37 15.35
C CYS A 99 7.42 11.86 15.66
N ALA A 100 6.38 12.23 16.44
CA ALA A 100 6.24 13.59 16.92
C ALA A 100 7.39 13.98 17.87
N GLU A 101 7.86 13.07 18.72
CA GLU A 101 9.06 13.32 19.54
C GLU A 101 10.34 13.36 18.70
N VAL A 102 10.48 12.49 17.68
CA VAL A 102 11.60 12.56 16.72
C VAL A 102 11.67 13.95 16.08
N LYS A 103 10.53 14.49 15.63
CA LYS A 103 10.44 15.83 15.05
C LYS A 103 10.84 16.92 16.04
N ARG A 104 10.41 16.82 17.31
CA ARG A 104 10.79 17.77 18.37
C ARG A 104 12.27 17.78 18.69
N ILE A 105 12.94 16.63 18.57
CA ILE A 105 14.39 16.51 18.75
C ILE A 105 15.18 17.15 17.58
N GLY A 106 14.50 17.45 16.47
CA GLY A 106 15.08 18.16 15.32
C GLY A 106 15.45 17.25 14.14
N THR A 107 15.04 15.99 14.16
CA THR A 107 15.28 15.04 13.06
C THR A 107 14.00 14.82 12.27
N GLU A 108 14.12 14.67 10.94
CA GLU A 108 12.96 14.47 10.08
C GLU A 108 12.41 13.03 10.19
N PRO A 109 11.15 12.83 10.62
CA PRO A 109 10.58 11.49 10.72
C PRO A 109 9.89 11.05 9.42
N LEU A 110 9.90 9.74 9.19
CA LEU A 110 9.03 9.03 8.23
C LEU A 110 8.14 8.05 8.99
N VAL A 111 6.85 8.33 9.05
CA VAL A 111 5.88 7.52 9.81
C VAL A 111 5.43 6.33 8.98
N HIS A 112 5.70 5.10 9.39
CA HIS A 112 4.98 3.95 8.82
C HIS A 112 3.53 3.98 9.32
N LEU A 113 2.56 3.97 8.40
CA LEU A 113 1.14 3.95 8.73
C LEU A 113 0.53 2.67 8.14
N ALA A 114 0.29 1.68 9.00
CA ALA A 114 -0.35 0.42 8.62
C ALA A 114 -1.88 0.48 8.78
N CYS A 115 -2.61 -0.01 7.77
CA CYS A 115 -4.07 -0.08 7.78
C CYS A 115 -4.64 -1.25 8.61
N ARG A 116 -3.77 -2.13 9.12
CA ARG A 116 -4.10 -3.40 9.80
C ARG A 116 -5.16 -3.27 10.89
N ASP A 117 -5.01 -2.27 11.75
CA ASP A 117 -5.75 -2.10 13.00
C ASP A 117 -6.48 -0.75 13.09
N LYS A 118 -6.58 0.00 11.98
CA LYS A 118 -7.14 1.35 11.95
C LYS A 118 -8.30 1.47 10.97
N ASN A 119 -9.38 2.11 11.41
CA ASN A 119 -10.47 2.50 10.51
C ASN A 119 -10.20 3.89 9.89
N ARG A 120 -11.03 4.31 8.92
CA ARG A 120 -10.82 5.60 8.26
C ARG A 120 -10.84 6.81 9.18
N SER A 121 -11.67 6.81 10.22
CA SER A 121 -11.76 7.92 11.18
C SER A 121 -10.50 8.04 12.03
N GLN A 122 -9.93 6.90 12.43
CA GLN A 122 -8.65 6.87 13.15
C GLN A 122 -7.51 7.33 12.24
N ILE A 123 -7.45 6.86 11.00
CA ILE A 123 -6.42 7.27 10.04
C ILE A 123 -6.52 8.79 9.77
N GLU A 124 -7.71 9.32 9.50
CA GLU A 124 -7.92 10.75 9.26
C GLU A 124 -7.52 11.60 10.47
N SER A 125 -7.99 11.25 11.67
CA SER A 125 -7.62 11.95 12.92
C SER A 125 -6.11 11.93 13.16
N MET A 126 -5.46 10.78 12.93
CA MET A 126 -4.01 10.65 13.07
C MET A 126 -3.25 11.52 12.08
N LEU A 127 -3.67 11.56 10.80
CA LEU A 127 -3.03 12.39 9.78
C LEU A 127 -3.12 13.89 10.12
N TYR A 128 -4.26 14.37 10.64
CA TYR A 128 -4.37 15.74 11.14
C TYR A 128 -3.47 16.00 12.35
N GLY A 129 -3.38 15.04 13.29
CA GLY A 129 -2.48 15.14 14.45
C GLY A 129 -1.01 15.21 14.06
N LEU A 130 -0.59 14.41 13.07
CA LEU A 130 0.75 14.45 12.50
C LEU A 130 1.04 15.79 11.82
N ALA A 131 0.13 16.26 10.95
CA ALA A 131 0.26 17.56 10.29
C ALA A 131 0.35 18.72 11.30
N ALA A 132 -0.48 18.69 12.35
CA ALA A 132 -0.44 19.68 13.43
C ALA A 132 0.86 19.64 14.24
N SER A 133 1.52 18.48 14.28
CA SER A 133 2.82 18.28 14.94
C SER A 133 4.02 18.48 13.99
N ASP A 134 3.79 19.01 12.79
CA ASP A 134 4.80 19.20 11.75
C ASP A 134 5.45 17.90 11.22
N VAL A 135 4.81 16.75 11.49
CA VAL A 135 5.22 15.46 10.96
C VAL A 135 4.52 15.24 9.63
N ARG A 136 5.27 15.39 8.54
CA ARG A 136 4.70 15.45 7.19
C ARG A 136 4.91 14.21 6.35
N ASN A 137 5.90 13.37 6.66
CA ASN A 137 6.23 12.23 5.81
C ASN A 137 5.56 10.94 6.28
N ILE A 138 4.82 10.31 5.38
CA ILE A 138 4.02 9.12 5.66
C ILE A 138 4.40 8.01 4.69
N LEU A 139 4.63 6.80 5.18
CA LEU A 139 4.70 5.59 4.38
C LEU A 139 3.41 4.79 4.55
N ALA A 140 2.54 4.81 3.55
CA ALA A 140 1.24 4.12 3.61
C ALA A 140 1.38 2.61 3.32
N LEU A 141 1.01 1.79 4.31
CA LEU A 141 1.20 0.34 4.32
C LEU A 141 -0.10 -0.41 4.52
N THR A 142 -0.19 -1.61 3.94
CA THR A 142 -1.30 -2.52 4.28
C THR A 142 -1.14 -3.00 5.72
N GLY A 143 0.09 -3.32 6.12
CA GLY A 143 0.41 -3.92 7.41
C GLY A 143 0.36 -5.44 7.38
N ASP A 144 1.12 -6.06 8.27
CA ASP A 144 1.06 -7.49 8.54
C ASP A 144 -0.31 -7.89 9.10
N TYR A 145 -0.65 -9.17 9.13
CA TYR A 145 -1.85 -9.60 9.83
C TYR A 145 -1.64 -9.51 11.35
N PRO A 146 -2.64 -9.13 12.17
CA PRO A 146 -2.43 -9.03 13.61
C PRO A 146 -1.95 -10.35 14.23
N SER A 147 -0.94 -10.24 15.08
CA SER A 147 -0.37 -11.39 15.79
C SER A 147 -1.28 -11.83 16.95
N ALA A 148 -0.99 -12.99 17.54
CA ALA A 148 -1.69 -13.45 18.73
C ALA A 148 -1.14 -12.85 20.04
N GLU A 149 -0.12 -12.00 19.98
CA GLU A 149 0.58 -11.46 21.16
C GLU A 149 -0.10 -10.21 21.76
N GLY A 150 -1.32 -9.91 21.32
CA GLY A 150 -2.15 -8.84 21.90
C GLY A 150 -2.60 -9.12 23.33
N PHE A 151 -3.21 -8.10 23.96
CA PHE A 151 -3.86 -8.28 25.25
C PHE A 151 -4.99 -9.31 25.12
N GLU A 152 -4.90 -10.39 25.91
CA GLU A 152 -5.82 -11.53 25.86
C GLU A 152 -5.98 -12.18 24.46
N GLY A 153 -4.94 -12.06 23.62
CA GLY A 153 -4.84 -12.76 22.36
C GLY A 153 -4.92 -11.88 21.11
N LYS A 154 -5.38 -12.48 20.01
CA LYS A 154 -5.36 -11.85 18.68
C LYS A 154 -6.47 -10.80 18.55
N PRO A 155 -6.16 -9.53 18.22
CA PRO A 155 -7.18 -8.50 18.04
C PRO A 155 -7.92 -8.68 16.71
N LYS A 156 -9.06 -8.00 16.59
CA LYS A 156 -9.84 -7.97 15.34
C LYS A 156 -9.02 -7.27 14.22
N PRO A 157 -8.83 -7.89 13.05
CA PRO A 157 -8.28 -7.20 11.88
C PRO A 157 -9.29 -6.14 11.40
N VAL A 158 -8.82 -4.92 11.16
CA VAL A 158 -9.69 -3.80 10.77
C VAL A 158 -9.69 -3.60 9.27
N PHE A 159 -8.53 -3.26 8.67
CA PHE A 159 -8.34 -3.08 7.22
C PHE A 159 -9.51 -2.36 6.50
N ASP A 160 -10.08 -1.31 7.11
CA ASP A 160 -11.19 -0.54 6.53
C ASP A 160 -10.77 0.20 5.25
N MET A 161 -9.50 0.61 5.22
CA MET A 161 -8.84 1.16 4.03
C MET A 161 -7.63 0.31 3.65
N ASP A 162 -7.23 0.45 2.39
CA ASP A 162 -5.94 -0.01 1.89
C ASP A 162 -5.06 1.21 1.54
N PRO A 163 -3.75 1.03 1.31
CA PRO A 163 -2.85 2.15 1.04
C PRO A 163 -3.25 3.05 -0.13
N VAL A 164 -3.95 2.53 -1.14
CA VAL A 164 -4.42 3.35 -2.26
C VAL A 164 -5.43 4.39 -1.76
N ASN A 165 -6.37 3.95 -0.92
CA ASN A 165 -7.37 4.85 -0.33
C ASN A 165 -6.77 5.77 0.75
N VAL A 166 -5.71 5.35 1.45
CA VAL A 166 -4.95 6.26 2.34
C VAL A 166 -4.32 7.40 1.54
N VAL A 167 -3.66 7.09 0.41
CA VAL A 167 -3.08 8.12 -0.46
C VAL A 167 -4.16 9.08 -0.98
N ARG A 168 -5.33 8.56 -1.39
CA ARG A 168 -6.47 9.40 -1.80
C ARG A 168 -6.97 10.32 -0.69
N LEU A 169 -7.00 9.84 0.55
CA LEU A 169 -7.36 10.65 1.71
C LEU A 169 -6.32 11.76 1.94
N VAL A 170 -5.04 11.42 1.94
CA VAL A 170 -3.95 12.41 2.08
C VAL A 170 -4.04 13.49 1.00
N GLU A 171 -4.25 13.12 -0.26
CA GLU A 171 -4.40 14.07 -1.35
C GLU A 171 -5.65 14.95 -1.21
N ALA A 172 -6.74 14.41 -0.65
CA ALA A 172 -7.93 15.21 -0.35
C ALA A 172 -7.68 16.20 0.80
N MET A 173 -6.94 15.79 1.84
CA MET A 173 -6.53 16.65 2.96
C MET A 173 -5.58 17.76 2.49
N ASN A 174 -4.62 17.45 1.62
CA ASN A 174 -3.71 18.42 1.02
C ASN A 174 -4.41 19.46 0.12
N ARG A 175 -5.63 19.18 -0.35
CA ARG A 175 -6.48 20.13 -1.08
C ARG A 175 -7.48 20.88 -0.20
N GLY A 176 -7.50 20.61 1.11
CA GLY A 176 -8.56 21.02 2.02
C GLY A 176 -9.75 20.08 1.91
N LEU A 177 -9.80 19.09 2.80
CA LEU A 177 -10.85 18.07 2.79
C LEU A 177 -12.23 18.72 3.00
N GLU A 178 -13.16 18.43 2.11
CA GLU A 178 -14.52 18.96 2.19
C GLU A 178 -15.43 18.07 3.03
N HIS A 179 -16.20 18.69 3.92
CA HIS A 179 -17.24 18.01 4.69
C HIS A 179 -18.51 18.87 4.76
N HIS A 180 -19.57 18.31 5.33
CA HIS A 180 -20.81 19.05 5.57
C HIS A 180 -20.87 19.49 7.03
N ALA A 181 -21.15 20.77 7.26
CA ALA A 181 -21.36 21.35 8.58
C ALA A 181 -22.59 22.27 8.51
N MET A 182 -23.55 22.06 9.41
CA MET A 182 -24.79 22.86 9.48
C MET A 182 -25.51 23.00 8.12
N GLY A 183 -25.54 21.93 7.33
CA GLY A 183 -26.18 21.90 6.01
C GLY A 183 -25.41 22.60 4.88
N LYS A 184 -24.22 23.16 5.15
CA LYS A 184 -23.34 23.76 4.14
C LYS A 184 -22.12 22.89 3.89
N LYS A 185 -21.60 22.94 2.66
CA LYS A 185 -20.33 22.34 2.30
C LYS A 185 -19.21 23.27 2.77
N VAL A 186 -18.29 22.75 3.57
CA VAL A 186 -17.17 23.49 4.14
C VAL A 186 -15.88 22.75 3.80
N ALA A 187 -14.86 23.48 3.38
CA ALA A 187 -13.51 22.96 3.19
C ALA A 187 -12.66 23.26 4.42
N LEU A 188 -11.89 22.27 4.88
CA LEU A 188 -10.88 22.45 5.91
C LEU A 188 -9.64 23.15 5.33
N ALA A 189 -8.80 23.69 6.20
CA ALA A 189 -7.50 24.20 5.78
C ALA A 189 -6.64 23.06 5.18
N PRO A 190 -5.92 23.31 4.07
CA PRO A 190 -5.02 22.34 3.47
C PRO A 190 -3.93 21.85 4.43
N THR A 191 -3.51 20.60 4.23
CA THR A 191 -2.29 20.03 4.82
C THR A 191 -1.14 20.01 3.79
N ASP A 192 0.09 19.74 4.24
CA ASP A 192 1.27 19.47 3.38
C ASP A 192 1.89 18.11 3.74
N LEU A 193 1.10 17.05 3.63
CA LEU A 193 1.55 15.68 3.90
C LEU A 193 2.24 15.09 2.65
N PHE A 194 3.44 14.54 2.82
CA PHE A 194 4.24 13.88 1.79
C PHE A 194 4.16 12.36 1.94
N VAL A 195 3.29 11.73 1.13
CA VAL A 195 2.97 10.30 1.26
C VAL A 195 3.70 9.43 0.23
N GLY A 196 4.41 8.41 0.71
CA GLY A 196 5.00 7.34 -0.09
C GLY A 196 4.30 6.00 0.11
N VAL A 197 4.67 5.01 -0.71
CA VAL A 197 4.07 3.67 -0.73
C VAL A 197 5.10 2.57 -0.92
N CYS A 198 4.76 1.33 -0.55
CA CYS A 198 5.63 0.18 -0.81
C CYS A 198 5.20 -0.69 -1.99
N VAL A 199 6.16 -1.37 -2.66
CA VAL A 199 5.92 -2.40 -3.68
C VAL A 199 6.87 -3.58 -3.51
N SER A 200 6.42 -4.81 -3.75
CA SER A 200 7.29 -6.00 -3.79
C SER A 200 7.48 -6.49 -5.24
N PRO A 201 8.63 -6.21 -5.90
CA PRO A 201 8.93 -6.75 -7.23
C PRO A 201 9.47 -8.20 -7.18
N PHE A 202 9.64 -8.79 -6.00
CA PHE A 202 10.36 -10.07 -5.83
C PHE A 202 9.49 -11.32 -5.95
N LYS A 203 8.27 -11.19 -6.46
CA LYS A 203 7.32 -12.31 -6.56
C LYS A 203 7.80 -13.40 -7.51
N GLN A 204 7.45 -14.65 -7.17
CA GLN A 204 7.83 -15.84 -7.92
C GLN A 204 6.87 -16.07 -9.09
N GLU A 205 5.55 -16.05 -8.84
CA GLU A 205 4.56 -16.22 -9.89
C GLU A 205 4.22 -14.91 -10.61
N GLU A 206 3.84 -15.04 -11.88
CA GLU A 206 3.34 -13.92 -12.69
C GLU A 206 2.10 -13.26 -12.07
N SER A 207 1.15 -14.06 -11.60
CA SER A 207 -0.10 -13.58 -11.00
C SER A 207 0.14 -12.77 -9.72
N GLU A 208 1.16 -13.15 -8.95
CA GLU A 208 1.56 -12.42 -7.76
C GLU A 208 2.26 -11.11 -8.11
N LEU A 209 3.20 -11.15 -9.06
CA LEU A 209 3.96 -9.97 -9.47
C LEU A 209 3.07 -8.92 -10.13
N MET A 210 2.26 -9.33 -11.11
CA MET A 210 1.38 -8.40 -11.83
C MET A 210 0.36 -7.78 -10.89
N ALA A 211 -0.17 -8.52 -9.90
CA ALA A 211 -1.04 -7.93 -8.88
C ALA A 211 -0.33 -6.87 -8.01
N GLN A 212 0.99 -6.97 -7.80
CA GLN A 212 1.78 -5.91 -7.15
C GLN A 212 1.91 -4.68 -8.03
N TYR A 213 2.22 -4.84 -9.32
CA TYR A 213 2.35 -3.74 -10.27
C TYR A 213 1.02 -3.03 -10.57
N TYR A 214 -0.08 -3.76 -10.69
CA TYR A 214 -1.42 -3.17 -10.84
C TYR A 214 -1.83 -2.35 -9.61
N LYS A 215 -1.50 -2.83 -8.40
CA LYS A 215 -1.69 -2.03 -7.18
C LYS A 215 -0.77 -0.82 -7.15
N LEU A 216 0.47 -0.95 -7.62
CA LEU A 216 1.42 0.15 -7.68
C LEU A 216 0.92 1.26 -8.60
N LYS A 217 0.44 0.93 -9.80
CA LYS A 217 -0.20 1.89 -10.71
C LYS A 217 -1.29 2.69 -10.00
N LYS A 218 -2.23 2.00 -9.34
CA LYS A 218 -3.28 2.65 -8.54
C LYS A 218 -2.74 3.56 -7.44
N LYS A 219 -1.65 3.18 -6.77
CA LYS A 219 -1.00 4.02 -5.74
C LYS A 219 -0.40 5.30 -6.33
N ILE A 220 0.25 5.18 -7.49
CA ILE A 220 0.83 6.33 -8.20
C ILE A 220 -0.29 7.26 -8.67
N GLU A 221 -1.31 6.72 -9.33
CA GLU A 221 -2.49 7.48 -9.80
C GLU A 221 -3.30 8.10 -8.65
N ALA A 222 -3.30 7.46 -7.47
CA ALA A 222 -3.90 8.04 -6.27
C ALA A 222 -3.14 9.29 -5.77
N GLY A 223 -1.88 9.48 -6.15
CA GLY A 223 -1.06 10.64 -5.81
C GLY A 223 0.20 10.36 -4.96
N ALA A 224 0.65 9.10 -4.87
CA ALA A 224 1.87 8.77 -4.11
C ALA A 224 3.08 9.56 -4.64
N LYS A 225 3.96 10.02 -3.73
CA LYS A 225 5.10 10.90 -4.05
C LYS A 225 6.44 10.18 -4.16
N PHE A 226 6.57 9.02 -3.56
CA PHE A 226 7.76 8.17 -3.66
C PHE A 226 7.40 6.70 -3.39
N ILE A 227 8.29 5.79 -3.78
CA ILE A 227 8.13 4.35 -3.61
C ILE A 227 9.29 3.81 -2.79
N ILE A 228 9.02 2.89 -1.86
CA ILE A 228 10.04 2.06 -1.21
C ILE A 228 9.83 0.61 -1.65
N THR A 229 10.88 -0.08 -2.09
CA THR A 229 10.76 -1.51 -2.41
C THR A 229 10.63 -2.34 -1.14
N GLN A 230 9.97 -3.49 -1.22
CA GLN A 230 10.08 -4.52 -0.20
C GLN A 230 11.51 -5.09 -0.16
N ILE A 231 11.85 -5.88 0.86
CA ILE A 231 13.13 -6.57 1.00
C ILE A 231 13.28 -7.64 -0.09
N GLY A 232 14.39 -7.58 -0.81
CA GLY A 232 14.83 -8.58 -1.77
C GLY A 232 16.31 -8.40 -2.13
N TYR A 233 16.86 -9.37 -2.86
CA TYR A 233 18.30 -9.40 -3.17
C TYR A 233 18.59 -9.67 -4.64
N ASP A 234 17.57 -9.65 -5.50
CA ASP A 234 17.70 -9.97 -6.93
C ASP A 234 17.83 -8.67 -7.75
N ALA A 235 19.06 -8.39 -8.25
CA ALA A 235 19.36 -7.20 -9.03
C ALA A 235 18.48 -7.06 -10.28
N ARG A 236 18.13 -8.19 -10.92
CA ARG A 236 17.26 -8.18 -12.10
C ARG A 236 15.83 -7.80 -11.73
N LYS A 237 15.36 -8.12 -10.52
CA LYS A 237 14.04 -7.67 -10.03
C LYS A 237 14.01 -6.19 -9.65
N TYR A 238 15.11 -5.65 -9.14
CA TYR A 238 15.25 -4.21 -8.98
C TYR A 238 15.15 -3.51 -10.35
N HIS A 239 15.96 -3.92 -11.32
CA HIS A 239 15.91 -3.36 -12.67
C HIS A 239 14.53 -3.53 -13.34
N GLU A 240 13.83 -4.65 -13.10
CA GLU A 240 12.48 -4.90 -13.63
C GLU A 240 11.46 -3.84 -13.21
N LEU A 241 11.51 -3.38 -11.94
CA LEU A 241 10.66 -2.31 -11.45
C LEU A 241 10.93 -1.00 -12.20
N MET A 242 12.19 -0.64 -12.38
CA MET A 242 12.59 0.59 -13.09
C MET A 242 12.12 0.56 -14.55
N GLN A 243 12.26 -0.58 -15.24
CA GLN A 243 11.74 -0.74 -16.60
C GLN A 243 10.21 -0.72 -16.66
N TRP A 244 9.52 -1.29 -15.68
CA TRP A 244 8.06 -1.23 -15.62
C TRP A 244 7.58 0.22 -15.45
N LEU A 245 8.26 1.02 -14.61
CA LEU A 245 7.96 2.45 -14.46
C LEU A 245 8.21 3.22 -15.77
N LYS A 246 9.35 3.00 -16.42
CA LYS A 246 9.69 3.57 -17.73
C LYS A 246 8.65 3.22 -18.80
N LEU A 247 8.25 1.95 -18.89
CA LEU A 247 7.26 1.46 -19.85
C LEU A 247 5.88 2.11 -19.66
N ASN A 248 5.51 2.44 -18.41
CA ASN A 248 4.23 3.08 -18.08
C ASN A 248 4.33 4.61 -17.96
N HIS A 249 5.48 5.20 -18.31
CA HIS A 249 5.73 6.65 -18.26
C HIS A 249 5.53 7.26 -16.87
N PHE A 250 5.86 6.51 -15.82
CA PHE A 250 5.83 7.02 -14.45
C PHE A 250 7.19 7.62 -14.06
N ASP A 251 7.18 8.91 -13.74
CA ASP A 251 8.32 9.63 -13.17
C ASP A 251 8.07 9.84 -11.66
N ILE A 252 8.44 8.84 -10.87
CA ILE A 252 8.28 8.84 -9.41
C ILE A 252 9.56 8.28 -8.77
N PRO A 253 10.13 8.96 -7.77
CA PRO A 253 11.36 8.51 -7.14
C PRO A 253 11.15 7.20 -6.38
N VAL A 254 12.12 6.30 -6.53
CA VAL A 254 12.11 4.98 -5.87
C VAL A 254 13.32 4.84 -4.98
N LEU A 255 13.11 4.37 -3.75
CA LEU A 255 14.15 4.00 -2.81
C LEU A 255 14.22 2.48 -2.69
N VAL A 256 15.43 1.92 -2.73
CA VAL A 256 15.65 0.49 -2.47
C VAL A 256 15.69 0.24 -0.97
N ASN A 257 14.95 -0.75 -0.49
CA ASN A 257 15.14 -1.25 0.87
C ASN A 257 16.44 -2.07 0.97
N VAL A 258 17.44 -1.48 1.61
CA VAL A 258 18.74 -2.09 1.88
C VAL A 258 18.70 -2.67 3.29
N TYR A 259 18.25 -3.92 3.39
CA TYR A 259 18.13 -4.61 4.67
C TYR A 259 19.45 -5.31 5.05
N ILE A 260 19.99 -4.96 6.22
CA ILE A 260 21.21 -5.56 6.76
C ILE A 260 20.86 -6.93 7.34
N LEU A 261 20.92 -7.97 6.49
CA LEU A 261 20.36 -9.29 6.78
C LEU A 261 21.25 -10.15 7.68
N PRO A 262 20.85 -10.47 8.93
CA PRO A 262 21.54 -11.48 9.72
C PRO A 262 21.04 -12.89 9.36
N TYR A 263 21.90 -13.89 9.53
CA TYR A 263 21.59 -15.29 9.21
C TYR A 263 20.31 -15.85 9.85
N PRO A 264 19.99 -15.61 11.15
CA PRO A 264 18.74 -16.09 11.74
C PRO A 264 17.49 -15.56 11.02
N THR A 265 17.47 -14.26 10.71
CA THR A 265 16.36 -13.61 9.99
C THR A 265 16.26 -14.13 8.55
N ALA A 266 17.40 -14.36 7.89
CA ALA A 266 17.43 -14.94 6.54
C ALA A 266 16.70 -16.29 6.48
N LYS A 267 16.92 -17.17 7.47
CA LYS A 267 16.19 -18.45 7.56
C LYS A 267 14.68 -18.25 7.75
N MET A 268 14.27 -17.26 8.54
CA MET A 268 12.84 -16.98 8.75
C MET A 268 12.17 -16.43 7.47
N MET A 269 12.84 -15.55 6.74
CA MET A 269 12.36 -15.03 5.46
C MET A 269 12.30 -16.14 4.39
N ASN A 270 13.34 -16.96 4.29
CA ASN A 270 13.42 -18.07 3.34
C ASN A 270 12.33 -19.14 3.59
N SER A 271 12.03 -19.43 4.86
CA SER A 271 10.91 -20.32 5.25
C SER A 271 9.53 -19.62 5.25
N ASN A 272 9.44 -18.40 4.71
CA ASN A 272 8.21 -17.59 4.61
C ASN A 272 7.49 -17.36 5.96
N LYS A 273 8.23 -17.37 7.08
CA LYS A 273 7.71 -16.97 8.40
C LYS A 273 7.57 -15.45 8.54
N ILE A 274 8.28 -14.70 7.69
CA ILE A 274 8.15 -13.24 7.55
C ILE A 274 7.56 -12.99 6.16
N PRO A 275 6.23 -12.78 6.05
CA PRO A 275 5.56 -12.70 4.77
C PRO A 275 6.09 -11.57 3.88
N GLY A 276 6.13 -11.83 2.57
CA GLY A 276 6.43 -10.80 1.56
C GLY A 276 7.90 -10.47 1.35
N CYS A 277 8.80 -10.97 2.20
CA CYS A 277 10.25 -10.92 2.00
C CYS A 277 10.73 -12.14 1.20
N VAL A 278 11.73 -11.97 0.35
CA VAL A 278 12.25 -13.08 -0.48
C VAL A 278 13.76 -13.24 -0.26
N VAL A 279 14.12 -14.38 0.33
CA VAL A 279 15.50 -14.83 0.54
C VAL A 279 15.60 -16.25 0.01
N THR A 280 16.52 -16.49 -0.93
CA THR A 280 16.69 -17.81 -1.56
C THR A 280 17.60 -18.72 -0.75
N ASP A 281 17.53 -20.03 -1.02
CA ASP A 281 18.40 -21.02 -0.37
C ASP A 281 19.88 -20.70 -0.59
N LYS A 282 20.24 -20.23 -1.80
CA LYS A 282 21.60 -19.77 -2.12
C LYS A 282 22.07 -18.69 -1.13
N LEU A 283 21.27 -17.64 -0.91
CA LEU A 283 21.63 -16.57 0.03
C LEU A 283 21.69 -17.07 1.47
N VAL A 284 20.79 -17.97 1.88
CA VAL A 284 20.84 -18.58 3.21
C VAL A 284 22.14 -19.36 3.41
N SER A 285 22.57 -20.14 2.41
CA SER A 285 23.82 -20.90 2.46
C SER A 285 25.05 -19.99 2.55
N GLU A 286 25.11 -18.92 1.75
CA GLU A 286 26.19 -17.93 1.83
C GLU A 286 26.26 -17.28 3.23
N LEU A 287 25.11 -16.87 3.77
CA LEU A 287 25.04 -16.30 5.12
C LEU A 287 25.40 -17.30 6.22
N ALA A 288 25.14 -18.60 6.02
CA ALA A 288 25.54 -19.65 6.94
C ALA A 288 27.06 -19.80 7.00
N GLU A 289 27.74 -19.69 5.86
CA GLU A 289 29.21 -19.70 5.79
C GLU A 289 29.81 -18.44 6.44
N GLU A 290 29.26 -17.26 6.14
CA GLU A 290 29.69 -16.00 6.77
C GLU A 290 29.52 -16.04 8.29
N ALA A 291 28.46 -16.67 8.79
CA ALA A 291 28.18 -16.80 10.21
C ALA A 291 29.22 -17.64 10.97
N LYS A 292 30.10 -18.39 10.28
CA LYS A 292 31.21 -19.12 10.91
C LYS A 292 32.40 -18.23 11.29
N ALA A 293 32.47 -17.00 10.75
CA ALA A 293 33.51 -16.05 11.09
C ALA A 293 33.39 -15.57 12.56
N PRO A 294 34.47 -15.09 13.20
CA PRO A 294 34.44 -14.63 14.59
C PRO A 294 33.42 -13.52 14.87
N ASP A 295 33.17 -12.66 13.89
CA ASP A 295 32.20 -11.56 13.95
C ASP A 295 30.76 -11.99 13.60
N LYS A 296 30.54 -13.30 13.41
CA LYS A 296 29.25 -13.92 13.02
C LYS A 296 28.70 -13.34 11.71
N GLY A 297 29.58 -13.03 10.76
CA GLY A 297 29.22 -12.55 9.42
C GLY A 297 28.81 -11.07 9.36
N LYS A 298 29.14 -10.29 10.40
CA LYS A 298 28.80 -8.86 10.48
C LYS A 298 29.44 -8.06 9.35
N ALA A 299 30.73 -8.25 9.08
CA ALA A 299 31.43 -7.56 8.00
C ALA A 299 30.84 -7.94 6.62
N GLY A 300 30.56 -9.23 6.40
CA GLY A 300 29.97 -9.73 5.15
C GLY A 300 28.62 -9.08 4.83
N ARG A 301 27.70 -9.03 5.81
CA ARG A 301 26.39 -8.40 5.60
C ARG A 301 26.42 -6.89 5.44
N LEU A 302 27.36 -6.19 6.08
CA LEU A 302 27.56 -4.76 5.87
C LEU A 302 28.10 -4.48 4.47
N LEU A 303 29.09 -5.25 4.02
CA LEU A 303 29.63 -5.12 2.67
C LEU A 303 28.57 -5.43 1.60
N ARG A 304 27.76 -6.48 1.78
CA ARG A 304 26.63 -6.77 0.88
C ARG A 304 25.63 -5.61 0.84
N SER A 305 25.31 -5.02 1.98
CA SER A 305 24.42 -3.86 2.05
C SER A 305 24.99 -2.65 1.30
N ALA A 306 26.29 -2.40 1.43
CA ALA A 306 27.00 -1.36 0.67
C ALA A 306 27.01 -1.64 -0.85
N LYS A 307 27.18 -2.90 -1.28
CA LYS A 307 27.08 -3.28 -2.69
C LYS A 307 25.67 -3.07 -3.24
N LEU A 308 24.62 -3.41 -2.47
CA LEU A 308 23.23 -3.17 -2.88
C LEU A 308 22.93 -1.68 -3.00
N TYR A 309 23.44 -0.86 -2.06
CA TYR A 309 23.39 0.60 -2.15
C TYR A 309 24.02 1.10 -3.46
N ALA A 310 25.23 0.64 -3.77
CA ALA A 310 25.96 1.02 -4.98
C ALA A 310 25.19 0.64 -6.26
N ILE A 311 24.65 -0.58 -6.31
CA ILE A 311 23.81 -1.06 -7.43
C ILE A 311 22.56 -0.19 -7.57
N ALA A 312 21.86 0.10 -6.48
CA ALA A 312 20.66 0.94 -6.51
C ALA A 312 20.97 2.34 -7.07
N LYS A 313 22.04 2.97 -6.59
CA LYS A 313 22.49 4.28 -7.09
C LYS A 313 22.83 4.24 -8.57
N GLY A 314 23.60 3.24 -9.01
CA GLY A 314 23.96 3.06 -10.41
C GLY A 314 22.79 2.76 -11.35
N MET A 315 21.77 2.04 -10.86
CA MET A 315 20.53 1.77 -11.61
C MET A 315 19.59 2.98 -11.73
N GLY A 316 19.89 4.10 -11.07
CA GLY A 316 19.07 5.31 -11.11
C GLY A 316 17.93 5.34 -10.08
N TYR A 317 18.02 4.57 -8.99
CA TYR A 317 17.14 4.80 -7.84
C TYR A 317 17.43 6.16 -7.20
N ALA A 318 16.41 6.79 -6.65
CA ALA A 318 16.54 8.10 -5.96
C ALA A 318 17.17 7.97 -4.56
N GLY A 319 17.23 6.76 -4.01
CA GLY A 319 17.82 6.58 -2.69
C GLY A 319 17.81 5.16 -2.13
N ALA A 320 18.22 5.05 -0.87
CA ALA A 320 18.22 3.83 -0.08
C ALA A 320 17.45 4.01 1.24
N HIS A 321 16.62 3.03 1.54
CA HIS A 321 15.97 2.85 2.83
C HIS A 321 16.68 1.75 3.60
N ILE A 322 17.58 2.14 4.51
CA ILE A 322 18.44 1.21 5.24
C ILE A 322 17.65 0.67 6.43
N GLY A 323 17.52 -0.66 6.51
CA GLY A 323 16.78 -1.33 7.59
C GLY A 323 17.56 -2.47 8.21
N GLY A 324 17.09 -2.93 9.37
CA GLY A 324 17.70 -4.05 10.09
C GLY A 324 17.43 -3.96 11.59
N HIS A 325 17.62 -5.08 12.30
CA HIS A 325 17.45 -5.10 13.75
C HIS A 325 18.77 -4.77 14.47
N GLY A 326 18.73 -3.84 15.43
CA GLY A 326 19.91 -3.46 16.24
C GLY A 326 21.04 -2.82 15.43
N ILE A 327 20.70 -2.07 14.39
CA ILE A 327 21.67 -1.36 13.55
C ILE A 327 22.18 -0.15 14.32
N THR A 328 23.48 0.14 14.17
CA THR A 328 24.13 1.29 14.82
C THR A 328 24.42 2.38 13.79
N PRO A 329 24.56 3.65 14.21
CA PRO A 329 24.91 4.75 13.31
C PRO A 329 26.19 4.47 12.49
N ASP A 330 27.24 3.95 13.12
CA ASP A 330 28.50 3.59 12.45
C ASP A 330 28.31 2.57 11.32
N GLN A 331 27.35 1.66 11.45
CA GLN A 331 27.04 0.67 10.42
C GLN A 331 26.34 1.32 9.23
N VAL A 332 25.44 2.27 9.49
CA VAL A 332 24.79 3.06 8.45
C VAL A 332 25.82 3.91 7.72
N GLU A 333 26.68 4.62 8.46
CA GLU A 333 27.76 5.41 7.89
C GLU A 333 28.72 4.55 7.05
N TYR A 334 29.10 3.36 7.54
CA TYR A 334 29.90 2.42 6.76
C TYR A 334 29.22 2.06 5.44
N ILE A 335 27.92 1.75 5.45
CA ILE A 335 27.16 1.40 4.24
C ILE A 335 27.13 2.57 3.26
N ILE A 336 26.91 3.80 3.74
CA ILE A 336 26.91 4.98 2.87
C ILE A 336 28.32 5.20 2.29
N ASN A 337 29.35 5.29 3.12
CA ASN A 337 30.73 5.51 2.67
C ASN A 337 31.19 4.46 1.68
N LYS A 338 31.00 3.18 2.03
CA LYS A 338 31.41 2.07 1.18
C LYS A 338 30.54 1.98 -0.07
N GLY A 339 29.24 2.24 0.04
CA GLY A 339 28.33 2.26 -1.10
C GLY A 339 28.68 3.34 -2.12
N GLU A 340 29.02 4.55 -1.65
CA GLU A 340 29.52 5.65 -2.48
C GLU A 340 30.82 5.27 -3.20
N GLU A 341 31.78 4.68 -2.48
CA GLU A 341 33.03 4.18 -3.06
C GLU A 341 32.76 3.16 -4.17
N LEU A 342 31.88 2.18 -3.91
CA LEU A 342 31.57 1.07 -4.81
C LEU A 342 30.67 1.47 -6.00
N SER A 343 29.98 2.62 -5.92
CA SER A 343 29.03 3.07 -6.93
C SER A 343 29.66 3.40 -8.29
N LYS A 344 30.96 3.71 -8.32
CA LYS A 344 31.70 4.01 -9.57
C LYS A 344 31.75 2.83 -10.54
N ASP A 345 31.85 1.62 -10.00
CA ASP A 345 31.93 0.35 -10.74
C ASP A 345 30.75 -0.56 -10.37
N TRP A 346 29.56 0.01 -10.18
CA TRP A 346 28.43 -0.71 -9.59
C TRP A 346 28.02 -1.96 -10.39
N GLU A 347 28.19 -1.93 -11.72
CA GLU A 347 27.85 -3.05 -12.62
C GLU A 347 28.62 -4.32 -12.28
N LYS A 348 29.85 -4.19 -11.76
CA LYS A 348 30.69 -5.32 -11.32
C LYS A 348 30.03 -6.16 -10.22
N TRP A 349 29.17 -5.53 -9.41
CA TRP A 349 28.53 -6.19 -8.28
C TRP A 349 27.22 -6.90 -8.66
N ILE A 350 26.64 -6.64 -9.84
CA ILE A 350 25.39 -7.26 -10.31
C ILE A 350 25.42 -8.79 -10.21
N PRO A 351 26.47 -9.51 -10.64
CA PRO A 351 26.50 -10.98 -10.58
C PRO A 351 26.42 -11.55 -9.16
N GLU A 352 26.79 -10.78 -8.14
CA GLU A 352 26.67 -11.20 -6.73
C GLU A 352 25.23 -11.13 -6.22
N PHE A 353 24.34 -10.42 -6.92
CA PHE A 353 22.91 -10.29 -6.59
C PHE A 353 22.02 -11.10 -7.55
N ASP A 354 22.56 -12.23 -8.04
CA ASP A 354 21.79 -13.24 -8.76
C ASP A 354 21.34 -14.34 -7.78
N TYR A 355 20.15 -14.13 -7.21
CA TYR A 355 19.49 -15.06 -6.28
C TYR A 355 18.20 -15.62 -6.91
N PRO A 356 18.33 -16.62 -7.81
CA PRO A 356 17.18 -17.14 -8.55
C PRO A 356 16.23 -17.92 -7.64
N GLN A 357 14.92 -17.75 -7.86
CA GLN A 357 13.92 -18.69 -7.36
C GLN A 357 13.63 -19.73 -8.46
N PRO A 358 13.33 -20.99 -8.12
CA PRO A 358 12.92 -21.99 -9.11
C PRO A 358 11.71 -21.51 -9.91
N ASN A 359 11.76 -21.60 -11.24
CA ASN A 359 10.69 -21.18 -12.15
C ASN A 359 10.19 -19.74 -11.91
N ARG A 360 11.05 -18.84 -11.43
CA ARG A 360 10.70 -17.44 -11.17
C ARG A 360 10.27 -16.74 -12.45
N PHE A 361 9.14 -16.06 -12.39
CA PHE A 361 8.67 -15.18 -13.45
C PHE A 361 9.47 -13.88 -13.50
N TYR A 362 9.88 -13.47 -14.70
CA TYR A 362 10.40 -12.14 -14.99
C TYR A 362 9.56 -11.50 -16.10
N LEU A 363 9.22 -10.22 -15.94
CA LEU A 363 8.36 -9.50 -16.86
C LEU A 363 9.06 -9.20 -18.20
N PHE A 364 10.38 -9.03 -18.18
CA PHE A 364 11.19 -8.69 -19.34
C PHE A 364 12.21 -9.80 -19.65
N GLU A 365 12.64 -9.87 -20.90
CA GLU A 365 13.69 -10.80 -21.32
C GLU A 365 15.04 -10.45 -20.66
N LYS A 366 15.86 -11.46 -20.38
CA LYS A 366 17.18 -11.26 -19.75
C LYS A 366 18.15 -10.72 -20.80
N ASP A 367 18.89 -9.67 -20.46
CA ASP A 367 20.04 -9.27 -21.24
C ASP A 367 21.25 -10.14 -20.84
N PRO A 368 21.78 -11.00 -21.73
CA PRO A 368 22.92 -11.86 -21.41
C PRO A 368 24.22 -11.07 -21.18
N LYS A 369 24.34 -9.83 -21.66
CA LYS A 369 25.55 -9.02 -21.50
C LYS A 369 25.65 -8.42 -20.11
N THR A 370 24.57 -7.80 -19.64
CA THR A 370 24.52 -7.10 -18.34
C THR A 370 24.04 -8.00 -17.20
N GLY A 371 23.36 -9.11 -17.52
CA GLY A 371 22.67 -9.95 -16.52
C GLY A 371 21.34 -9.38 -16.03
N LEU A 372 20.97 -8.16 -16.46
CA LEU A 372 19.74 -7.46 -16.11
C LEU A 372 18.62 -7.78 -17.12
N ASN A 373 17.71 -6.82 -17.32
CA ASN A 373 16.60 -6.97 -18.25
C ASN A 373 16.83 -6.14 -19.51
N THR A 374 16.23 -6.57 -20.61
CA THR A 374 16.04 -5.77 -21.83
C THR A 374 14.74 -4.96 -21.75
N ASP A 375 14.55 -4.00 -22.64
CA ASP A 375 13.27 -3.28 -22.79
C ASP A 375 12.13 -4.15 -23.42
N VAL A 376 12.38 -5.44 -23.71
CA VAL A 376 11.41 -6.35 -24.36
C VAL A 376 10.66 -7.17 -23.32
N LEU A 377 9.32 -7.17 -23.40
CA LEU A 377 8.47 -8.00 -22.55
C LEU A 377 8.66 -9.49 -22.85
N ALA A 378 8.87 -10.28 -21.81
CA ALA A 378 8.95 -11.73 -21.92
C ALA A 378 7.60 -12.33 -22.34
N LYS A 379 7.65 -13.46 -23.06
CA LYS A 379 6.44 -14.18 -23.46
C LYS A 379 5.68 -14.70 -22.24
N ARG A 380 4.42 -14.27 -22.11
CA ARG A 380 3.52 -14.66 -21.00
C ARG A 380 2.61 -15.80 -21.42
N ALA A 381 2.63 -16.91 -20.69
CA ALA A 381 1.79 -18.07 -20.99
C ALA A 381 0.31 -17.76 -20.70
N SER A 382 -0.61 -18.15 -21.60
CA SER A 382 -2.04 -18.05 -21.31
C SER A 382 -2.49 -19.23 -20.44
N LYS A 383 -3.18 -18.97 -19.34
CA LYS A 383 -3.94 -20.01 -18.62
C LYS A 383 -5.31 -20.16 -19.28
N SER A 384 -5.76 -21.39 -19.52
CA SER A 384 -7.01 -21.66 -20.26
C SER A 384 -8.20 -22.10 -19.39
N GLN A 385 -7.95 -22.49 -18.14
CA GLN A 385 -8.99 -23.04 -17.27
C GLN A 385 -9.46 -22.03 -16.23
N VAL A 386 -10.78 -21.87 -16.15
CA VAL A 386 -11.46 -21.05 -15.14
C VAL A 386 -12.62 -21.83 -14.52
N PRO A 387 -13.00 -21.57 -13.26
CA PRO A 387 -14.13 -22.22 -12.63
C PRO A 387 -15.43 -22.02 -13.43
N PHE A 388 -16.29 -23.05 -13.49
CA PHE A 388 -17.59 -22.95 -14.16
C PHE A 388 -18.46 -21.82 -13.59
N ILE A 389 -18.43 -21.64 -12.26
CA ILE A 389 -19.16 -20.57 -11.59
C ILE A 389 -18.71 -19.18 -12.05
N TYR A 390 -17.43 -18.98 -12.40
CA TYR A 390 -16.94 -17.71 -12.95
C TYR A 390 -17.56 -17.42 -14.32
N LYS A 391 -17.64 -18.43 -15.20
CA LYS A 391 -18.30 -18.29 -16.52
C LYS A 391 -19.76 -17.92 -16.38
N LEU A 392 -20.50 -18.62 -15.50
CA LEU A 392 -21.89 -18.28 -15.20
C LEU A 392 -22.05 -16.88 -14.62
N SER A 393 -21.17 -16.48 -13.70
CA SER A 393 -21.21 -15.15 -13.07
C SER A 393 -21.02 -14.03 -14.09
N ARG A 394 -20.16 -14.21 -15.09
CA ARG A 394 -19.99 -13.26 -16.19
C ARG A 394 -21.27 -13.10 -17.01
N ILE A 395 -21.90 -14.21 -17.38
CA ILE A 395 -23.18 -14.20 -18.13
C ILE A 395 -24.26 -13.51 -17.29
N ALA A 396 -24.37 -13.87 -16.01
CA ALA A 396 -25.30 -13.25 -15.09
C ALA A 396 -25.06 -11.73 -14.95
N HIS A 397 -23.81 -11.29 -14.91
CA HIS A 397 -23.47 -9.87 -14.86
C HIS A 397 -23.91 -9.10 -16.10
N VAL A 398 -23.54 -9.57 -17.30
CA VAL A 398 -23.91 -8.89 -18.57
C VAL A 398 -25.43 -8.88 -18.78
N THR A 399 -26.14 -9.91 -18.30
CA THR A 399 -27.60 -9.99 -18.45
C THR A 399 -28.35 -9.18 -17.39
N LEU A 400 -27.99 -9.32 -16.11
CA LEU A 400 -28.74 -8.77 -14.97
C LEU A 400 -28.19 -7.44 -14.45
N PHE A 401 -26.93 -7.09 -14.68
CA PHE A 401 -26.28 -5.95 -14.02
C PHE A 401 -25.69 -4.94 -15.01
N GLU A 402 -25.94 -5.09 -16.31
CA GLU A 402 -25.59 -4.09 -17.33
C GLU A 402 -26.79 -3.18 -17.61
N GLU A 403 -26.67 -1.85 -17.42
CA GLU A 403 -27.81 -0.92 -17.57
C GLU A 403 -28.44 -0.95 -18.98
N LYS A 404 -27.62 -1.25 -20.00
CA LYS A 404 -28.07 -1.36 -21.39
C LYS A 404 -28.91 -2.62 -21.65
N SER A 405 -28.83 -3.63 -20.79
CA SER A 405 -29.59 -4.88 -20.92
C SER A 405 -31.10 -4.65 -20.79
N ARG A 406 -31.89 -5.38 -21.60
CA ARG A 406 -33.36 -5.39 -21.50
C ARG A 406 -33.84 -5.93 -20.15
N VAL A 407 -33.13 -6.92 -19.61
CA VAL A 407 -33.49 -7.56 -18.33
C VAL A 407 -33.28 -6.59 -17.18
N PHE A 408 -32.17 -5.84 -17.17
CA PHE A 408 -31.94 -4.79 -16.17
C PHE A 408 -33.07 -3.76 -16.16
N LYS A 409 -33.46 -3.23 -17.34
CA LYS A 409 -34.54 -2.24 -17.47
C LYS A 409 -35.89 -2.77 -16.98
N MET A 410 -36.16 -4.06 -17.22
CA MET A 410 -37.37 -4.74 -16.72
C MET A 410 -37.35 -4.95 -15.21
N LEU A 411 -36.21 -5.33 -14.63
CA LEU A 411 -36.08 -5.62 -13.21
C LEU A 411 -36.05 -4.35 -12.34
N ARG A 412 -35.49 -3.24 -12.83
CA ARG A 412 -35.36 -1.99 -12.07
C ARG A 412 -36.67 -1.48 -11.42
N PRO A 413 -37.83 -1.40 -12.12
CA PRO A 413 -39.08 -1.01 -11.47
C PRO A 413 -39.55 -2.02 -10.40
N ILE A 414 -39.30 -3.32 -10.60
CA ILE A 414 -39.63 -4.38 -9.63
C ILE A 414 -38.77 -4.23 -8.37
N VAL A 415 -37.46 -4.03 -8.53
CA VAL A 415 -36.52 -3.80 -7.43
C VAL A 415 -36.88 -2.52 -6.67
N ARG A 416 -37.27 -1.45 -7.38
CA ARG A 416 -37.76 -0.21 -6.76
C ARG A 416 -39.01 -0.42 -5.91
N TRP A 417 -39.96 -1.23 -6.40
CA TRP A 417 -41.15 -1.59 -5.62
C TRP A 417 -40.79 -2.45 -4.41
N ALA A 418 -39.86 -3.41 -4.58
CA ALA A 418 -39.40 -4.26 -3.49
C ALA A 418 -38.76 -3.42 -2.37
N ASP A 419 -37.92 -2.43 -2.69
CA ASP A 419 -37.24 -1.57 -1.71
C ASP A 419 -38.20 -0.76 -0.81
N VAL A 420 -39.39 -0.39 -1.30
CA VAL A 420 -40.41 0.33 -0.52
C VAL A 420 -41.38 -0.58 0.23
N SER A 421 -41.38 -1.88 -0.07
CA SER A 421 -42.28 -2.87 0.55
C SER A 421 -41.50 -3.73 1.54
N PRO A 422 -41.73 -3.59 2.87
CA PRO A 422 -40.93 -4.29 3.88
C PRO A 422 -40.88 -5.82 3.69
N ARG A 423 -42.02 -6.42 3.32
CA ARG A 423 -42.11 -7.87 3.07
C ARG A 423 -41.33 -8.27 1.81
N ALA A 424 -41.52 -7.55 0.70
CA ALA A 424 -40.85 -7.89 -0.56
C ALA A 424 -39.34 -7.66 -0.46
N LYS A 425 -38.91 -6.59 0.22
CA LYS A 425 -37.51 -6.31 0.54
C LYS A 425 -36.88 -7.46 1.32
N ALA A 426 -37.49 -7.89 2.42
CA ALA A 426 -36.97 -8.97 3.26
C ALA A 426 -36.85 -10.29 2.48
N VAL A 427 -37.81 -10.60 1.61
CA VAL A 427 -37.77 -11.79 0.75
C VAL A 427 -36.61 -11.71 -0.26
N LEU A 428 -36.45 -10.57 -0.95
CA LEU A 428 -35.36 -10.38 -1.90
C LEU A 428 -33.99 -10.43 -1.22
N GLU A 429 -33.84 -9.78 -0.07
CA GLU A 429 -32.63 -9.79 0.76
C GLU A 429 -32.28 -11.22 1.21
N PHE A 430 -33.27 -11.99 1.66
CA PHE A 430 -33.07 -13.39 2.06
C PHE A 430 -32.55 -14.24 0.89
N PHE A 431 -33.20 -14.18 -0.28
CA PHE A 431 -32.79 -14.95 -1.44
C PHE A 431 -31.44 -14.50 -2.00
N GLU A 432 -31.17 -13.19 -2.07
CA GLU A 432 -29.86 -12.67 -2.46
C GLU A 432 -28.78 -13.19 -1.51
N HIS A 433 -28.98 -13.04 -0.19
CA HIS A 433 -27.99 -13.43 0.79
C HIS A 433 -27.71 -14.94 0.70
N MET A 434 -28.75 -15.77 0.65
CA MET A 434 -28.59 -17.21 0.51
C MET A 434 -27.81 -17.58 -0.75
N ALA A 435 -28.17 -17.01 -1.91
CA ALA A 435 -27.47 -17.28 -3.17
C ALA A 435 -26.02 -16.81 -3.14
N LYS A 436 -25.75 -15.59 -2.67
CA LYS A 436 -24.38 -15.04 -2.64
C LYS A 436 -23.50 -15.67 -1.56
N THR A 437 -24.07 -16.13 -0.45
CA THR A 437 -23.34 -16.91 0.56
C THR A 437 -22.92 -18.25 -0.01
N ALA A 438 -23.83 -18.96 -0.68
CA ALA A 438 -23.53 -20.25 -1.31
C ALA A 438 -22.49 -20.13 -2.45
N LEU A 439 -22.56 -19.08 -3.26
CA LEU A 439 -21.71 -18.94 -4.46
C LEU A 439 -20.38 -18.21 -4.19
N PHE A 440 -20.35 -17.25 -3.27
CA PHE A 440 -19.23 -16.32 -3.09
C PHE A 440 -18.79 -16.12 -1.64
N HIS A 441 -19.39 -16.84 -0.68
CA HIS A 441 -19.19 -16.65 0.76
C HIS A 441 -19.48 -15.21 1.21
N CYS A 442 -20.57 -14.60 0.71
CA CYS A 442 -20.87 -13.19 0.96
C CYS A 442 -21.16 -12.88 2.44
N LEU A 443 -20.61 -11.77 2.95
CA LEU A 443 -20.88 -11.24 4.29
C LEU A 443 -22.01 -10.20 4.35
N ASN A 444 -22.72 -9.99 3.24
CA ASN A 444 -23.79 -9.00 3.12
C ASN A 444 -23.35 -7.54 3.39
N CYS A 445 -22.21 -7.11 2.83
CA CYS A 445 -21.72 -5.74 3.03
C CYS A 445 -22.55 -4.64 2.33
N GLY A 446 -23.51 -5.00 1.48
CA GLY A 446 -24.36 -4.11 0.68
C GLY A 446 -23.66 -3.26 -0.37
N ASP A 447 -22.34 -3.07 -0.28
CA ASP A 447 -21.49 -2.39 -1.25
C ASP A 447 -20.62 -3.44 -1.99
N CYS A 448 -21.09 -3.98 -3.11
CA CYS A 448 -20.53 -5.20 -3.71
C CYS A 448 -19.32 -4.91 -4.61
N ALA A 449 -18.17 -5.55 -4.31
CA ALA A 449 -16.93 -5.46 -5.12
C ALA A 449 -16.60 -6.77 -5.87
N LEU A 450 -17.60 -7.62 -6.15
CA LEU A 450 -17.37 -8.87 -6.88
C LEU A 450 -16.87 -8.60 -8.31
N PHE A 451 -17.42 -7.60 -8.98
CA PHE A 451 -17.10 -7.29 -10.37
C PHE A 451 -15.67 -6.78 -10.51
N ASP A 452 -15.20 -6.01 -9.54
CA ASP A 452 -13.85 -5.43 -9.53
C ASP A 452 -12.73 -6.46 -9.28
N VAL A 453 -13.09 -7.64 -8.75
CA VAL A 453 -12.12 -8.69 -8.38
C VAL A 453 -12.52 -10.04 -9.01
N ALA A 454 -13.01 -9.99 -10.26
CA ALA A 454 -13.29 -11.17 -11.09
C ALA A 454 -14.16 -12.24 -10.37
N PHE A 455 -15.21 -11.78 -9.68
CA PHE A 455 -16.14 -12.58 -8.89
C PHE A 455 -15.47 -13.40 -7.78
N VAL A 456 -14.39 -12.88 -7.20
CA VAL A 456 -13.83 -13.32 -5.92
C VAL A 456 -14.15 -12.25 -4.90
N CYS A 457 -14.88 -12.55 -3.82
CA CYS A 457 -15.29 -11.51 -2.88
C CYS A 457 -14.09 -11.04 -2.02
N PRO A 458 -13.59 -9.80 -2.18
CA PRO A 458 -12.45 -9.34 -1.37
C PRO A 458 -12.85 -9.14 0.10
N MET A 459 -14.13 -8.92 0.40
CA MET A 459 -14.59 -8.65 1.76
C MET A 459 -14.71 -9.90 2.64
N SER A 460 -14.90 -11.07 2.02
CA SER A 460 -15.10 -12.32 2.76
C SER A 460 -13.96 -13.31 2.59
N GLN A 461 -13.29 -13.29 1.44
CA GLN A 461 -12.22 -14.23 1.12
C GLN A 461 -10.83 -13.60 1.36
N CYS A 462 -10.67 -12.27 1.35
CA CYS A 462 -9.41 -11.69 1.78
C CYS A 462 -9.45 -11.45 3.29
N PRO A 463 -8.58 -12.07 4.10
CA PRO A 463 -8.52 -11.79 5.54
C PRO A 463 -8.10 -10.34 5.85
N LYS A 464 -7.54 -9.64 4.86
CA LYS A 464 -7.15 -8.23 4.93
C LYS A 464 -8.10 -7.29 4.18
N ASN A 465 -9.27 -7.76 3.74
CA ASN A 465 -10.32 -6.96 3.08
C ASN A 465 -9.82 -6.07 1.90
N GLN A 466 -8.78 -6.48 1.19
CA GLN A 466 -8.10 -5.63 0.20
C GLN A 466 -8.94 -5.49 -1.09
N ARG A 467 -9.41 -4.27 -1.39
CA ARG A 467 -10.21 -3.95 -2.59
C ARG A 467 -9.40 -3.45 -3.79
N ASN A 468 -8.16 -2.99 -3.60
CA ASN A 468 -7.34 -2.39 -4.68
C ASN A 468 -6.05 -3.14 -5.05
N GLY A 469 -5.83 -4.34 -4.55
CA GLY A 469 -4.69 -5.18 -4.93
C GLY A 469 -4.09 -5.94 -3.77
N ALA A 470 -3.20 -6.89 -4.07
CA ALA A 470 -2.58 -7.76 -3.09
C ALA A 470 -1.78 -6.99 -2.01
N CYS A 471 -1.73 -7.52 -0.78
CA CYS A 471 -1.00 -6.94 0.35
C CYS A 471 0.53 -7.05 0.24
N GLY A 472 1.04 -7.85 -0.69
CA GLY A 472 2.46 -8.13 -0.83
C GLY A 472 2.92 -9.37 -0.06
N GLY A 473 2.09 -10.03 0.75
CA GLY A 473 2.49 -11.23 1.50
C GLY A 473 2.17 -12.57 0.84
N SER A 474 1.57 -12.59 -0.35
CA SER A 474 1.37 -13.86 -1.05
C SER A 474 2.71 -14.56 -1.31
N TYR A 475 2.70 -15.89 -1.25
CA TYR A 475 3.84 -16.73 -1.54
C TYR A 475 3.38 -17.97 -2.31
N GLN A 476 3.93 -18.22 -3.50
CA GLN A 476 3.54 -19.33 -4.38
C GLN A 476 2.02 -19.34 -4.66
N GLY A 477 1.47 -18.14 -4.83
CA GLY A 477 0.05 -17.89 -5.05
C GLY A 477 -0.85 -18.06 -3.82
N TRP A 478 -0.32 -18.54 -2.68
CA TRP A 478 -1.08 -18.72 -1.43
C TRP A 478 -1.19 -17.43 -0.62
N CYS A 479 -2.23 -17.31 0.19
CA CYS A 479 -2.40 -16.20 1.13
C CYS A 479 -1.47 -16.37 2.34
N GLU A 480 -0.82 -15.28 2.78
CA GLU A 480 0.06 -15.29 3.97
C GLU A 480 -0.63 -15.78 5.25
N VAL A 481 -1.95 -15.52 5.38
CA VAL A 481 -2.71 -15.86 6.60
C VAL A 481 -3.15 -17.32 6.58
N TYR A 482 -3.33 -17.88 5.38
CA TYR A 482 -3.84 -19.22 5.14
C TYR A 482 -2.94 -19.98 4.16
N PRO A 483 -1.65 -20.19 4.53
CA PRO A 483 -0.71 -20.91 3.67
C PRO A 483 -1.25 -22.31 3.37
N ASP A 484 -1.09 -22.75 2.12
CA ASP A 484 -1.54 -24.06 1.59
C ASP A 484 -3.03 -24.39 1.74
N LYS A 485 -3.84 -23.44 2.24
CA LYS A 485 -5.27 -23.60 2.48
C LYS A 485 -6.11 -22.71 1.57
N GLN A 486 -5.61 -21.51 1.27
CA GLN A 486 -6.36 -20.56 0.46
C GLN A 486 -5.46 -19.78 -0.51
N LYS A 487 -5.77 -19.85 -1.81
CA LYS A 487 -5.11 -19.01 -2.81
C LYS A 487 -5.47 -17.54 -2.60
N CYS A 488 -4.48 -16.66 -2.80
CA CYS A 488 -4.69 -15.23 -2.71
C CYS A 488 -5.81 -14.79 -3.67
N VAL A 489 -6.75 -13.95 -3.19
CA VAL A 489 -7.90 -13.50 -3.99
C VAL A 489 -7.46 -12.80 -5.27
N TRP A 490 -6.36 -12.06 -5.22
CA TRP A 490 -5.81 -11.31 -6.36
C TRP A 490 -5.09 -12.21 -7.36
N VAL A 491 -4.50 -13.32 -6.91
CA VAL A 491 -3.95 -14.35 -7.79
C VAL A 491 -5.07 -15.05 -8.54
N GLN A 492 -6.15 -15.42 -7.83
CA GLN A 492 -7.33 -16.02 -8.45
C GLN A 492 -8.00 -15.08 -9.45
N ALA A 493 -8.14 -13.79 -9.09
CA ALA A 493 -8.75 -12.80 -9.98
C ALA A 493 -7.91 -12.56 -11.23
N TYR A 494 -6.60 -12.44 -11.08
CA TYR A 494 -5.66 -12.31 -12.20
C TYR A 494 -5.77 -13.52 -13.15
N ASP A 495 -5.69 -14.75 -12.62
CA ASP A 495 -5.76 -15.97 -13.45
C ASP A 495 -7.09 -16.09 -14.20
N ARG A 496 -8.21 -15.73 -13.55
CA ARG A 496 -9.55 -15.72 -14.16
C ARG A 496 -9.66 -14.72 -15.30
N LEU A 497 -9.11 -13.52 -15.15
CA LEU A 497 -9.15 -12.48 -16.18
C LEU A 497 -8.17 -12.76 -17.31
N LYS A 498 -6.98 -13.26 -16.99
CA LYS A 498 -5.96 -13.61 -17.99
C LYS A 498 -6.43 -14.67 -18.98
N ALA A 499 -7.28 -15.61 -18.53
CA ALA A 499 -7.91 -16.58 -19.44
C ALA A 499 -8.76 -15.94 -20.55
N TYR A 500 -9.16 -14.68 -20.37
CA TYR A 500 -9.90 -13.86 -21.32
C TYR A 500 -9.09 -12.69 -21.88
N ARG A 501 -7.80 -12.56 -21.51
CA ARG A 501 -6.92 -11.40 -21.83
C ARG A 501 -7.43 -10.06 -21.26
N GLU A 502 -8.12 -10.12 -20.13
CA GLU A 502 -8.75 -8.97 -19.46
C GLU A 502 -8.01 -8.57 -18.17
N GLU A 503 -6.80 -9.07 -17.94
CA GLU A 503 -6.09 -8.86 -16.67
C GLU A 503 -5.77 -7.39 -16.37
N HIS A 504 -5.71 -6.54 -17.39
CA HIS A 504 -5.51 -5.10 -17.28
C HIS A 504 -6.68 -4.40 -16.55
N SER A 505 -7.88 -4.96 -16.55
CA SER A 505 -9.02 -4.39 -15.81
C SER A 505 -8.76 -4.25 -14.30
N LEU A 506 -7.82 -5.03 -13.75
CA LEU A 506 -7.45 -4.96 -12.33
C LEU A 506 -6.71 -3.67 -11.96
N GLU A 507 -6.12 -2.93 -12.91
CA GLU A 507 -5.41 -1.68 -12.64
C GLU A 507 -6.26 -0.42 -12.89
N GLU A 508 -7.34 -0.49 -13.68
CA GLU A 508 -8.04 0.70 -14.20
C GLU A 508 -8.83 1.53 -13.17
N TYR A 509 -9.33 0.90 -12.10
CA TYR A 509 -10.26 1.56 -11.17
C TYR A 509 -9.84 1.42 -9.72
N ILE A 510 -9.77 2.57 -9.03
CA ILE A 510 -9.58 2.61 -7.59
C ILE A 510 -10.93 2.44 -6.90
N VAL A 511 -11.16 1.24 -6.37
CA VAL A 511 -12.35 0.89 -5.60
C VAL A 511 -12.33 1.66 -4.27
N PRO A 512 -13.38 2.44 -3.95
CA PRO A 512 -13.42 3.16 -2.67
C PRO A 512 -13.51 2.18 -1.48
N PRO A 513 -13.24 2.66 -0.25
CA PRO A 513 -13.52 1.90 0.96
C PRO A 513 -14.97 1.43 0.99
N CYS A 514 -15.24 0.29 1.62
CA CYS A 514 -16.61 -0.23 1.74
C CYS A 514 -17.53 0.81 2.37
N ASN A 515 -18.71 1.05 1.79
CA ASN A 515 -19.70 1.91 2.44
C ASN A 515 -20.44 1.11 3.51
N TRP A 516 -20.07 1.30 4.77
CA TRP A 516 -20.67 0.60 5.91
C TRP A 516 -22.10 1.07 6.25
N GLU A 517 -22.60 2.17 5.68
CA GLU A 517 -24.03 2.51 5.75
C GLU A 517 -24.91 1.49 5.02
N LEU A 518 -24.34 0.77 4.06
CA LEU A 518 -25.02 -0.29 3.31
C LEU A 518 -24.87 -1.66 3.99
N TRP A 519 -24.20 -1.74 5.15
CA TRP A 519 -23.99 -3.00 5.85
C TRP A 519 -25.31 -3.72 6.13
N GLN A 520 -25.35 -5.03 5.84
CA GLN A 520 -26.53 -5.89 5.98
C GLN A 520 -27.73 -5.50 5.10
N THR A 521 -27.52 -4.74 4.03
CA THR A 521 -28.56 -4.43 3.03
C THR A 521 -28.31 -5.17 1.71
N SER A 522 -29.37 -5.37 0.92
CA SER A 522 -29.28 -5.99 -0.41
C SER A 522 -28.34 -5.21 -1.34
N SER A 523 -27.29 -5.86 -1.82
CA SER A 523 -26.41 -5.25 -2.82
C SER A 523 -27.08 -5.15 -4.20
N TRP A 524 -28.07 -6.01 -4.48
CA TRP A 524 -28.85 -5.88 -5.71
C TRP A 524 -29.71 -4.63 -5.69
N ILE A 525 -30.46 -4.39 -4.61
CA ILE A 525 -31.23 -3.16 -4.44
C ILE A 525 -30.30 -1.95 -4.54
N ASN A 526 -29.17 -1.97 -3.84
CA ASN A 526 -28.24 -0.85 -3.85
C ASN A 526 -27.67 -0.56 -5.23
N PHE A 527 -27.31 -1.59 -6.00
CA PHE A 527 -26.82 -1.43 -7.37
C PHE A 527 -27.90 -0.84 -8.29
N TYR A 528 -29.08 -1.46 -8.35
CA TYR A 528 -30.17 -1.05 -9.24
C TYR A 528 -30.72 0.35 -8.96
N LEU A 529 -30.57 0.81 -7.72
CA LEU A 529 -31.02 2.13 -7.26
C LEU A 529 -29.89 3.16 -7.17
N GLY A 530 -28.70 2.88 -7.69
CA GLY A 530 -27.61 3.87 -7.77
C GLY A 530 -26.96 4.23 -6.43
N ARG A 531 -27.02 3.34 -5.43
CA ARG A 531 -26.56 3.60 -4.05
C ARG A 531 -25.12 3.18 -3.81
N ASP A 532 -24.70 2.04 -4.35
CA ASP A 532 -23.36 1.48 -4.14
C ASP A 532 -22.30 2.13 -5.04
N HIS A 533 -21.02 1.80 -4.79
CA HIS A 533 -19.93 2.41 -5.56
C HIS A 533 -19.92 2.01 -7.04
N THR A 534 -20.30 0.77 -7.36
CA THR A 534 -20.29 0.25 -8.72
C THR A 534 -21.34 0.95 -9.56
N ALA A 535 -22.55 1.14 -9.02
CA ALA A 535 -23.61 1.84 -9.71
C ALA A 535 -23.25 3.31 -9.97
N LYS A 536 -22.59 3.98 -9.00
CA LYS A 536 -22.04 5.33 -9.19
C LYS A 536 -20.99 5.38 -10.29
N ARG A 537 -20.05 4.42 -10.32
CA ARG A 537 -19.03 4.28 -11.37
C ARG A 537 -19.68 4.12 -12.76
N LEU A 538 -20.73 3.32 -12.87
CA LEU A 538 -21.43 3.04 -14.12
C LEU A 538 -22.47 4.12 -14.50
N GLY A 539 -22.62 5.18 -13.71
CA GLY A 539 -23.56 6.27 -14.00
C GLY A 539 -25.03 5.93 -13.78
N ILE A 540 -25.34 4.84 -13.07
CA ILE A 540 -26.70 4.43 -12.75
C ILE A 540 -27.29 5.43 -11.75
N LYS A 541 -28.21 6.29 -12.24
CA LYS A 541 -28.82 7.34 -11.41
C LYS A 541 -29.83 6.78 -10.39
N PRO A 542 -29.91 7.34 -9.18
CA PRO A 542 -31.02 7.03 -8.29
C PRO A 542 -32.38 7.37 -8.94
N PRO A 543 -33.44 6.59 -8.65
CA PRO A 543 -34.77 6.95 -9.12
C PRO A 543 -35.19 8.33 -8.56
N PRO A 544 -35.99 9.12 -9.30
CA PRO A 544 -36.47 10.40 -8.78
C PRO A 544 -37.24 10.20 -7.47
N ASN A 545 -36.90 10.99 -6.45
CA ASN A 545 -37.64 11.03 -5.19
C ASN A 545 -39.11 11.30 -5.51
N LYS A 546 -40.03 10.48 -4.99
CA LYS A 546 -41.44 10.89 -4.96
C LYS A 546 -41.53 12.09 -4.01
N PRO A 547 -42.23 13.18 -4.37
CA PRO A 547 -42.54 14.21 -3.39
C PRO A 547 -43.20 13.53 -2.19
N LYS A 548 -42.71 13.82 -0.98
CA LYS A 548 -43.37 13.39 0.26
C LYS A 548 -44.80 13.92 0.17
N LYS A 549 -45.78 13.02 0.09
CA LYS A 549 -47.19 13.37 0.17
C LYS A 549 -47.56 13.68 1.61
#